data_AF-A0AAN4WR18-F1
#
_entry.id   AF-A0AAN4WR18-F1
#
_cell.length_a   1.000
_cell.length_b   1.000
_cell.length_c   1.000
_cell.angle_alpha   90.00
_cell.angle_beta   90.00
_cell.angle_gamma   90.00
#
_symmetry.space_group_name_H-M   'P 1'
#
loop_
_entity.id
_entity.type
_entity.pdbx_description
1 polymer ?
#
loop_
_entity_poly.entity_id
_entity_poly.type
_entity_poly.pdbx_seq_one_letter_code
_entity_poly.pdbx_strand_id
1 'polypeptide(L)'
;MLEDRDWPPYQRCSGCVALQYGWLELKVPQHLVGKFFVPPAGDPFIAFAPTENGLLDGPLIQLKEFTKLQELYQKLGVLEKHGIQTPLAFYELLGQANLGDPVIDRARKVEGVANSVRYEKFSKGPFTAIRIQDIEPDLDRLYLFTPDPEHYYMVSGRLSPALFRQLMSHLKLVKF
;
A
#
# COMPACT_ATOMS: atom_id res chain seq x y z
N MET A 1 -13.19 -2.89 -11.07
CA MET A 1 -13.18 -4.31 -10.65
C MET A 1 -11.74 -4.65 -10.31
N LEU A 2 -11.48 -5.57 -9.39
CA LEU A 2 -10.12 -5.99 -9.07
C LEU A 2 -9.55 -6.88 -10.19
N GLU A 3 -8.37 -6.54 -10.67
CA GLU A 3 -7.66 -7.21 -11.76
C GLU A 3 -6.45 -7.96 -11.21
N ASP A 4 -6.36 -9.27 -11.42
CA ASP A 4 -5.15 -10.02 -11.09
C ASP A 4 -4.02 -9.70 -12.08
N ARG A 5 -2.84 -9.41 -11.55
CA ARG A 5 -1.63 -9.04 -12.29
C ARG A 5 -0.44 -9.85 -11.79
N ASP A 6 0.46 -10.17 -12.71
CA ASP A 6 1.72 -10.82 -12.37
C ASP A 6 2.59 -9.92 -11.49
N TRP A 7 3.23 -10.53 -10.48
CA TRP A 7 4.20 -9.82 -9.66
C TRP A 7 5.36 -9.28 -10.53
N PRO A 8 5.79 -8.02 -10.34
CA PRO A 8 6.88 -7.46 -11.13
C PRO A 8 8.14 -8.33 -11.11
N PRO A 9 8.74 -8.64 -12.28
CA PRO A 9 9.90 -9.49 -12.35
C PRO A 9 11.08 -8.87 -11.60
N TYR A 10 12.03 -9.72 -11.21
CA TYR A 10 13.27 -9.25 -10.59
C TYR A 10 13.98 -8.24 -11.49
N GLN A 11 14.36 -7.10 -10.92
CA GLN A 11 15.20 -6.10 -11.60
C GLN A 11 16.54 -6.01 -10.87
N ARG A 12 17.64 -5.89 -11.61
CA ARG A 12 18.93 -5.61 -10.98
C ARG A 12 18.97 -4.11 -10.65
N CYS A 13 19.22 -3.76 -9.39
CA CYS A 13 19.49 -2.38 -8.99
C CYS A 13 20.93 -2.18 -8.53
N SER A 14 21.74 -1.60 -9.41
CA SER A 14 23.07 -1.08 -9.09
C SER A 14 22.93 0.27 -8.37
N GLY A 15 23.47 0.38 -7.15
CA GLY A 15 23.36 1.61 -6.35
C GLY A 15 22.09 1.71 -5.49
N CYS A 16 21.34 0.61 -5.32
CA CYS A 16 20.31 0.54 -4.29
C CYS A 16 20.90 0.20 -2.93
N VAL A 17 20.32 0.79 -1.89
CA VAL A 17 20.54 0.40 -0.49
C VAL A 17 19.38 -0.46 0.00
N ALA A 18 19.64 -1.30 1.00
CA ALA A 18 18.60 -2.01 1.72
C ALA A 18 17.95 -1.07 2.73
N LEU A 19 16.63 -1.05 2.75
CA LEU A 19 15.83 -0.28 3.69
C LEU A 19 14.91 -1.24 4.43
N GLN A 20 15.09 -1.34 5.75
CA GLN A 20 14.21 -2.11 6.62
C GLN A 20 13.24 -1.18 7.35
N TYR A 21 11.95 -1.51 7.33
CA TYR A 21 10.90 -0.79 8.03
C TYR A 21 9.87 -1.79 8.58
N GLY A 22 9.86 -1.96 9.90
CA GLY A 22 9.18 -3.09 10.53
C GLY A 22 9.79 -4.43 10.06
N TRP A 23 8.95 -5.36 9.60
CA TRP A 23 9.39 -6.65 9.05
C TRP A 23 9.65 -6.63 7.54
N LEU A 24 9.51 -5.47 6.90
CA LEU A 24 9.71 -5.32 5.48
C LEU A 24 11.14 -4.87 5.19
N GLU A 25 11.84 -5.58 4.30
CA GLU A 25 13.03 -5.02 3.64
C GLU A 25 12.77 -4.79 2.15
N LEU A 26 13.20 -3.61 1.70
CA LEU A 26 13.08 -3.10 0.34
C LEU A 26 14.48 -2.76 -0.20
N LYS A 27 14.62 -2.74 -1.54
CA LYS A 27 15.77 -2.11 -2.20
C LYS A 27 15.36 -0.83 -2.91
N VAL A 28 15.98 0.27 -2.48
CA VAL A 28 15.65 1.62 -2.93
C VAL A 28 16.88 2.33 -3.48
N PRO A 29 16.76 3.09 -4.59
CA PRO A 29 17.87 3.90 -5.09
C PRO A 29 18.37 4.85 -4.00
N GLN A 30 19.69 4.92 -3.80
CA GLN A 30 20.28 5.70 -2.71
C GLN A 30 19.85 7.18 -2.72
N HIS A 31 19.72 7.78 -3.91
CA HIS A 31 19.30 9.19 -4.06
C HIS A 31 17.84 9.46 -3.67
N LEU A 32 17.01 8.42 -3.49
CA LEU A 32 15.64 8.54 -2.99
C LEU A 32 15.54 8.34 -1.49
N VAL A 33 16.61 7.90 -0.83
CA VAL A 33 16.67 7.79 0.63
C VAL A 33 16.98 9.15 1.21
N GLY A 34 15.93 9.97 1.33
CA GLY A 34 16.06 11.36 1.77
C GLY A 34 15.82 11.54 3.25
N LYS A 35 14.62 11.20 3.72
CA LYS A 35 14.16 11.59 5.06
C LYS A 35 13.27 10.52 5.70
N PHE A 36 13.57 10.22 6.96
CA PHE A 36 12.70 9.46 7.85
C PHE A 36 11.94 10.46 8.70
N PHE A 37 10.62 10.35 8.75
CA PHE A 37 9.81 11.24 9.57
C PHE A 37 9.15 10.44 10.69
N VAL A 38 9.47 10.84 11.91
CA VAL A 38 8.81 10.37 13.13
C VAL A 38 8.01 11.56 13.66
N PRO A 39 6.70 11.62 13.39
CA PRO A 39 5.89 12.73 13.88
C PRO A 39 5.87 12.76 15.42
N PRO A 40 5.67 13.93 16.05
CA PRO A 40 5.43 14.03 17.49
C PRO A 40 4.16 13.26 17.94
N ALA A 41 3.21 13.06 17.02
CA ALA A 41 2.00 12.27 17.21
C ALA A 41 1.57 11.63 15.87
N GLY A 42 1.18 10.35 15.89
CA GLY A 42 0.79 9.57 14.71
C GLY A 42 1.83 8.51 14.32
N ASP A 43 1.56 7.80 13.24
CA ASP A 43 2.40 6.67 12.81
C ASP A 43 3.70 7.17 12.14
N PRO A 44 4.86 6.56 12.46
CA PRO A 44 6.10 6.86 11.76
C PRO A 44 5.93 6.56 10.27
N PHE A 45 6.61 7.31 9.40
CA PHE A 45 6.60 7.03 7.96
C PHE A 45 7.94 7.30 7.32
N ILE A 46 8.17 6.63 6.19
CA ILE A 46 9.35 6.84 5.36
C ILE A 46 8.94 7.62 4.14
N ALA A 47 9.64 8.71 3.85
CA ALA A 47 9.42 9.48 2.64
C ALA A 47 10.56 9.25 1.64
N PHE A 48 10.21 8.86 0.42
CA PHE A 48 11.16 8.86 -0.68
C PHE A 48 11.16 10.22 -1.34
N ALA A 49 12.06 11.10 -0.89
CA ALA A 49 12.25 12.43 -1.46
C ALA A 49 13.72 12.65 -1.81
N PRO A 50 14.04 13.35 -2.91
CA PRO A 50 15.39 13.79 -3.18
C PRO A 50 15.93 14.60 -2.00
N THR A 51 17.19 14.37 -1.62
CA THR A 51 17.85 15.03 -0.49
C THR A 51 17.94 16.56 -0.63
N GLU A 52 17.88 17.07 -1.86
CA GLU A 52 18.24 18.46 -2.21
C GLU A 52 17.09 19.47 -2.05
N ASN A 53 15.82 19.05 -2.16
CA ASN A 53 14.72 20.00 -2.40
C ASN A 53 13.83 20.32 -1.18
N GLY A 54 14.11 19.76 -0.01
CA GLY A 54 13.39 20.07 1.23
C GLY A 54 11.95 19.52 1.32
N LEU A 55 11.22 19.51 0.21
CA LEU A 55 9.83 19.08 0.03
C LEU A 55 9.73 17.55 -0.16
N LEU A 56 8.68 16.97 0.42
CA LEU A 56 8.34 15.55 0.29
C LEU A 56 7.67 15.29 -1.07
N ASP A 57 8.42 15.35 -2.17
CA ASP A 57 7.88 15.17 -3.53
C ASP A 57 7.96 13.71 -4.03
N GLY A 58 7.63 12.76 -3.16
CA GLY A 58 7.61 11.35 -3.53
C GLY A 58 6.91 10.46 -2.53
N PRO A 59 6.84 9.14 -2.80
CA PRO A 59 5.92 8.28 -2.11
C PRO A 59 6.29 8.10 -0.64
N LEU A 60 5.26 8.03 0.19
CA LEU A 60 5.35 7.78 1.62
C LEU A 60 5.02 6.32 1.89
N ILE A 61 5.84 5.62 2.68
CA ILE A 61 5.52 4.29 3.20
C ILE A 61 5.11 4.42 4.67
N GLN A 62 3.95 3.87 5.00
CA GLN A 62 3.40 3.83 6.35
C GLN A 62 3.09 2.39 6.74
N LEU A 63 3.42 2.01 7.97
CA LEU A 63 2.85 0.82 8.61
C LEU A 63 1.46 1.17 9.13
N LYS A 64 0.49 0.29 8.90
CA LYS A 64 -0.91 0.46 9.30
C LYS A 64 -1.35 -0.73 10.13
N GLU A 65 -2.14 -0.44 11.15
CA GLU A 65 -2.80 -1.45 11.97
C GLU A 65 -4.20 -1.75 11.45
N PHE A 66 -4.61 -3.01 11.50
CA PHE A 66 -5.96 -3.42 11.15
C PHE A 66 -7.01 -2.84 12.10
N THR A 67 -6.68 -2.66 13.37
CA THR A 67 -7.51 -1.98 14.38
C THR A 67 -7.94 -0.58 13.93
N LYS A 68 -7.03 0.20 13.31
CA LYS A 68 -7.34 1.53 12.76
C LYS A 68 -8.27 1.48 11.57
N LEU A 69 -8.15 0.46 10.73
CA LEU A 69 -9.12 0.21 9.65
C LEU A 69 -10.49 -0.15 10.24
N GLN A 70 -10.53 -0.96 11.30
CA GLN A 70 -11.75 -1.31 12.01
C GLN A 70 -12.43 -0.07 12.60
N GLU A 71 -11.68 0.78 13.32
CA GLU A 71 -12.17 2.05 13.87
C GLU A 71 -12.77 2.96 12.78
N LEU A 72 -12.07 3.10 11.65
CA LEU A 72 -12.51 3.94 10.52
C LEU A 72 -13.86 3.47 9.95
N TYR A 73 -14.03 2.15 9.84
CA TYR A 73 -15.18 1.54 9.18
C TYR A 73 -16.27 1.04 10.14
N GLN A 74 -16.06 1.19 11.45
CA GLN A 74 -17.00 0.74 12.49
C GLN A 74 -18.39 1.33 12.30
N LYS A 75 -18.49 2.65 12.07
CA LYS A 75 -19.77 3.35 11.86
C LYS A 75 -20.50 2.90 10.60
N LEU A 76 -19.77 2.39 9.61
CA LEU A 76 -20.35 1.85 8.39
C LEU A 76 -20.81 0.40 8.55
N GLY A 77 -20.36 -0.31 9.60
CA GLY A 77 -20.71 -1.71 9.87
C GLY A 77 -20.23 -2.69 8.78
N VAL A 78 -19.38 -2.24 7.86
CA VAL A 78 -19.02 -2.99 6.65
C VAL A 78 -18.24 -4.26 6.97
N LEU A 79 -17.34 -4.20 7.96
CA LEU A 79 -16.51 -5.35 8.32
C LEU A 79 -17.34 -6.45 8.99
N GLU A 80 -18.19 -6.07 9.95
CA GLU A 80 -19.07 -7.02 10.66
C GLU A 80 -20.08 -7.66 9.70
N LYS A 81 -20.75 -6.85 8.88
CA LYS A 81 -21.73 -7.32 7.90
C LYS A 81 -21.17 -8.36 6.93
N HIS A 82 -19.91 -8.22 6.55
CA HIS A 82 -19.24 -9.10 5.57
C HIS A 82 -18.25 -10.08 6.22
N GLY A 83 -18.26 -10.21 7.56
CA GLY A 83 -17.40 -11.16 8.29
C GLY A 83 -15.90 -10.94 8.05
N ILE A 84 -15.47 -9.69 7.83
CA ILE A 84 -14.10 -9.35 7.46
C ILE A 84 -13.19 -9.36 8.68
N GLN A 85 -12.22 -10.26 8.68
CA GLN A 85 -11.26 -10.46 9.78
C GLN A 85 -9.82 -10.08 9.44
N THR A 86 -9.55 -9.69 8.20
CA THR A 86 -8.21 -9.28 7.77
C THR A 86 -8.29 -8.02 6.90
N PRO A 87 -7.24 -7.18 6.90
CA PRO A 87 -7.21 -6.01 6.02
C PRO A 87 -7.23 -6.41 4.54
N LEU A 88 -6.56 -7.51 4.15
CA LEU A 88 -6.61 -8.01 2.78
C LEU A 88 -8.04 -8.31 2.33
N ALA A 89 -8.82 -9.04 3.15
CA ALA A 89 -10.20 -9.38 2.81
C ALA A 89 -11.08 -8.14 2.63
N PHE A 90 -10.83 -7.07 3.39
CA PHE A 90 -11.53 -5.78 3.19
C PHE A 90 -11.28 -5.22 1.79
N TYR A 91 -10.01 -5.09 1.37
CA TYR A 91 -9.69 -4.53 0.06
C TYR A 91 -10.11 -5.48 -1.09
N GLU A 92 -10.03 -6.79 -0.92
CA GLU A 92 -10.57 -7.74 -1.90
C GLU A 92 -12.09 -7.58 -2.07
N LEU A 93 -12.83 -7.39 -0.98
CA LEU A 93 -14.27 -7.14 -1.00
C LEU A 93 -14.62 -5.87 -1.79
N LEU A 94 -13.86 -4.77 -1.63
CA LEU A 94 -14.05 -3.56 -2.42
C LEU A 94 -13.90 -3.82 -3.93
N GLY A 95 -13.15 -4.85 -4.31
CA GLY A 95 -12.88 -5.23 -5.69
C GLY A 95 -13.99 -5.98 -6.42
N GLN A 96 -14.93 -6.57 -5.68
CA GLN A 96 -15.93 -7.50 -6.22
C GLN A 96 -17.02 -6.79 -7.01
N ALA A 97 -17.29 -7.22 -8.25
CA ALA A 97 -18.33 -6.60 -9.06
C ALA A 97 -19.73 -6.82 -8.47
N ASN A 98 -20.63 -5.84 -8.67
CA ASN A 98 -22.08 -6.00 -8.53
C ASN A 98 -22.59 -6.53 -7.17
N LEU A 99 -21.97 -6.13 -6.06
CA LEU A 99 -22.44 -6.50 -4.72
C LEU A 99 -23.81 -5.91 -4.35
N GLY A 100 -24.24 -4.84 -5.03
CA GLY A 100 -25.53 -4.18 -4.76
C GLY A 100 -25.67 -3.64 -3.33
N ASP A 101 -24.55 -3.46 -2.62
CA ASP A 101 -24.53 -3.03 -1.22
C ASP A 101 -24.10 -1.55 -1.11
N PRO A 102 -25.01 -0.63 -0.72
CA PRO A 102 -24.72 0.80 -0.60
C PRO A 102 -23.58 1.11 0.39
N VAL A 103 -23.38 0.23 1.39
CA VAL A 103 -22.29 0.39 2.37
C VAL A 103 -20.93 0.16 1.70
N ILE A 104 -20.85 -0.83 0.82
CA ILE A 104 -19.64 -1.12 0.05
C ILE A 104 -19.35 -0.02 -0.94
N ASP A 105 -20.38 0.51 -1.61
CA ASP A 105 -20.20 1.63 -2.53
C ASP A 105 -19.70 2.89 -1.83
N ARG A 106 -20.11 3.10 -0.56
CA ARG A 106 -19.56 4.18 0.26
C ARG A 106 -18.10 3.92 0.63
N ALA A 107 -17.76 2.70 1.05
CA ALA A 107 -16.38 2.33 1.35
C ALA A 107 -15.47 2.48 0.12
N ARG A 108 -15.92 2.07 -1.07
CA ARG A 108 -15.20 2.28 -2.34
C ARG A 108 -14.92 3.74 -2.64
N LYS A 109 -15.86 4.64 -2.33
CA LYS A 109 -15.66 6.09 -2.52
C LYS A 109 -14.62 6.64 -1.55
N VAL A 110 -14.66 6.22 -0.27
CA VAL A 110 -13.68 6.63 0.74
C VAL A 110 -12.27 6.15 0.38
N GLU A 111 -12.13 4.89 -0.05
CA GLU A 111 -10.84 4.32 -0.46
C GLU A 111 -10.38 4.75 -1.87
N GLY A 112 -11.18 5.51 -2.62
CA GLY A 112 -10.84 5.92 -3.99
C GLY A 112 -11.01 4.82 -5.06
N VAL A 113 -11.43 3.61 -4.68
CA VAL A 113 -11.71 2.50 -5.61
C VAL A 113 -12.80 2.86 -6.63
N ALA A 114 -13.77 3.70 -6.25
CA ALA A 114 -14.87 4.07 -7.14
C ALA A 114 -14.42 4.90 -8.37
N ASN A 115 -13.33 5.65 -8.23
CA ASN A 115 -12.83 6.57 -9.27
C ASN A 115 -11.48 6.13 -9.84
N SER A 116 -10.96 4.98 -9.43
CA SER A 116 -9.64 4.54 -9.84
C SER A 116 -9.61 4.18 -11.33
N VAL A 117 -8.50 4.53 -11.98
CA VAL A 117 -8.20 4.11 -13.36
C VAL A 117 -7.94 2.61 -13.39
N ARG A 118 -7.26 2.09 -12.37
CA ARG A 118 -7.06 0.65 -12.20
C ARG A 118 -7.18 0.24 -10.75
N TYR A 119 -7.64 -0.99 -10.56
CA TYR A 119 -7.61 -1.66 -9.27
C TYR A 119 -6.99 -3.04 -9.44
N GLU A 120 -5.74 -3.19 -9.02
CA GLU A 120 -4.91 -4.34 -9.38
C GLU A 120 -4.48 -5.12 -8.14
N LYS A 121 -4.45 -6.45 -8.23
CA LYS A 121 -3.94 -7.37 -7.21
C LYS A 121 -2.69 -8.09 -7.74
N PHE A 122 -1.67 -8.18 -6.90
CA PHE A 122 -0.41 -8.86 -7.18
C PHE A 122 -0.11 -9.83 -6.05
N SER A 123 0.25 -11.08 -6.34
CA SER A 123 0.60 -12.06 -5.31
C SER A 123 1.94 -12.74 -5.60
N LYS A 124 2.77 -12.91 -4.56
CA LYS A 124 4.05 -13.63 -4.63
C LYS A 124 4.42 -14.22 -3.29
N GLY A 125 4.32 -15.55 -3.17
CA GLY A 125 4.62 -16.26 -1.93
C GLY A 125 3.79 -15.67 -0.76
N PRO A 126 4.43 -15.17 0.31
CA PRO A 126 3.73 -14.62 1.48
C PRO A 126 3.18 -13.20 1.26
N PHE A 127 3.44 -12.57 0.11
CA PHE A 127 3.02 -11.20 -0.16
C PHE A 127 1.78 -11.16 -1.03
N THR A 128 0.86 -10.27 -0.68
CA THR A 128 -0.17 -9.77 -1.60
C THR A 128 -0.11 -8.26 -1.60
N ALA A 129 -0.19 -7.63 -2.77
CA ALA A 129 -0.29 -6.20 -2.90
C ALA A 129 -1.55 -5.83 -3.67
N ILE A 130 -2.21 -4.75 -3.26
CA ILE A 130 -3.36 -4.18 -3.93
C ILE A 130 -3.03 -2.75 -4.30
N ARG A 131 -3.09 -2.42 -5.59
CA ARG A 131 -2.84 -1.08 -6.11
C ARG A 131 -4.14 -0.43 -6.54
N ILE A 132 -4.42 0.76 -6.01
CA ILE A 132 -5.46 1.66 -6.49
C ILE A 132 -4.74 2.76 -7.26
N GLN A 133 -4.82 2.70 -8.59
CA GLN A 133 -4.22 3.70 -9.45
C GLN A 133 -5.24 4.78 -9.78
N ASP A 134 -4.92 6.03 -9.48
CA ASP A 134 -5.79 7.17 -9.75
C ASP A 134 -5.39 7.86 -11.07
N ILE A 135 -6.24 8.77 -11.57
CA ILE A 135 -5.89 9.63 -12.70
C ILE A 135 -4.88 10.69 -12.29
N GLU A 136 -4.96 11.15 -11.04
CA GLU A 136 -3.97 12.02 -10.41
C GLU A 136 -2.87 11.15 -9.77
N PRO A 137 -1.63 11.13 -10.30
CA PRO A 137 -0.59 10.22 -9.81
C PRO A 137 -0.24 10.39 -8.33
N ASP A 138 -0.53 11.55 -7.76
CA ASP A 138 -0.26 11.88 -6.36
C ASP A 138 -1.28 11.22 -5.40
N LEU A 139 -2.37 10.68 -5.96
CA LEU A 139 -3.41 9.94 -5.24
C LEU A 139 -3.26 8.41 -5.37
N ASP A 140 -2.24 7.93 -6.07
CA ASP A 140 -1.94 6.50 -6.15
C ASP A 140 -1.74 5.90 -4.74
N ARG A 141 -2.32 4.71 -4.54
CA ARG A 141 -2.17 3.94 -3.30
C ARG A 141 -1.75 2.51 -3.62
N LEU A 142 -0.82 1.99 -2.84
CA LEU A 142 -0.42 0.59 -2.85
C LEU A 142 -0.50 0.06 -1.42
N TYR A 143 -1.35 -0.93 -1.20
CA TYR A 143 -1.40 -1.68 0.04
C TYR A 143 -0.61 -2.95 -0.12
N LEU A 144 0.27 -3.25 0.83
CA LEU A 144 1.08 -4.46 0.84
C LEU A 144 0.78 -5.23 2.13
N PHE A 145 0.25 -6.43 1.94
CA PHE A 145 -0.13 -7.37 2.97
C PHE A 145 0.97 -8.42 3.15
N THR A 146 1.21 -8.76 4.41
CA THR A 146 2.19 -9.77 4.81
C THR A 146 1.45 -10.90 5.57
N PRO A 147 2.13 -11.98 5.99
CA PRO A 147 1.52 -13.01 6.81
C PRO A 147 1.05 -12.53 8.19
N ASP A 148 1.47 -11.34 8.65
CA ASP A 148 0.88 -10.76 9.85
C ASP A 148 -0.52 -10.22 9.54
N PRO A 149 -1.58 -10.74 10.20
CA PRO A 149 -2.94 -10.25 10.00
C PRO A 149 -3.19 -8.88 10.65
N GLU A 150 -2.36 -8.45 11.61
CA GLU A 150 -2.58 -7.23 12.37
C GLU A 150 -2.03 -5.98 11.67
N HIS A 151 -0.96 -6.13 10.88
CA HIS A 151 -0.31 -5.01 10.20
C HIS A 151 -0.19 -5.19 8.69
N TYR A 152 -0.25 -4.07 8.00
CA TYR A 152 -0.02 -3.98 6.56
C TYR A 152 0.68 -2.67 6.23
N TYR A 153 1.29 -2.58 5.05
CA TYR A 153 1.96 -1.36 4.62
C TYR A 153 1.08 -0.63 3.61
N MET A 154 1.09 0.70 3.68
CA MET A 154 0.48 1.57 2.68
C MET A 154 1.58 2.45 2.08
N VAL A 155 1.64 2.49 0.76
CA VAL A 155 2.43 3.45 0.00
C VAL A 155 1.47 4.43 -0.65
N SER A 156 1.63 5.72 -0.36
CA SER A 156 0.81 6.79 -0.94
C SER A 156 1.67 7.83 -1.64
N GLY A 157 1.09 8.53 -2.61
CA GLY A 157 1.79 9.55 -3.39
C GLY A 157 2.36 9.01 -4.70
N ARG A 158 3.10 9.88 -5.40
CA ARG A 158 3.56 9.63 -6.77
C ARG A 158 4.46 8.40 -6.89
N LEU A 159 3.87 7.26 -7.26
CA LEU A 159 4.58 6.02 -7.46
C LEU A 159 4.85 5.78 -8.96
N SER A 160 5.99 6.26 -9.45
CA SER A 160 6.36 6.05 -10.86
C SER A 160 6.40 4.55 -11.20
N PRO A 161 6.08 4.14 -12.45
CA PRO A 161 6.13 2.73 -12.83
C PRO A 161 7.49 2.06 -12.60
N ALA A 162 8.58 2.83 -12.73
CA ALA A 162 9.93 2.35 -12.44
C ALA A 162 10.13 2.09 -10.94
N LEU A 163 9.70 3.03 -10.09
CA LEU A 163 9.82 2.88 -8.64
C LEU A 163 8.91 1.77 -8.11
N PHE A 164 7.67 1.64 -8.62
CA PHE A 164 6.77 0.52 -8.32
C PHE A 164 7.45 -0.83 -8.59
N ARG A 165 7.98 -1.03 -9.81
CA ARG A 165 8.67 -2.28 -10.17
C ARG A 165 9.90 -2.51 -9.29
N GLN A 166 10.68 -1.46 -9.04
CA GLN A 166 11.87 -1.53 -8.21
C GLN A 166 11.54 -1.99 -6.79
N LEU A 167 10.55 -1.35 -6.12
CA LEU A 167 10.10 -1.72 -4.79
C LEU A 167 9.60 -3.17 -4.75
N MET A 168 8.69 -3.52 -5.65
CA MET A 168 8.04 -4.83 -5.68
C MET A 168 9.02 -5.97 -5.98
N SER A 169 10.02 -5.75 -6.84
CA SER A 169 10.94 -6.78 -7.31
C SER A 169 11.88 -7.33 -6.22
N HIS A 170 12.16 -6.53 -5.18
CA HIS A 170 13.11 -6.86 -4.12
C HIS A 170 12.48 -7.05 -2.73
N LEU A 171 11.16 -7.00 -2.65
CA LEU A 171 10.42 -7.21 -1.41
C LEU A 171 10.80 -8.54 -0.74
N LYS A 172 11.18 -8.47 0.54
CA LYS A 172 11.37 -9.64 1.39
C LYS A 172 10.97 -9.35 2.85
N LEU A 173 10.64 -10.42 3.57
CA LEU A 173 10.38 -10.37 5.00
C LEU A 173 11.70 -10.55 5.74
N VAL A 174 11.95 -9.70 6.73
CA VAL A 174 13.02 -9.89 7.70
C VAL A 174 12.40 -10.56 8.91
N LYS A 175 12.68 -11.86 9.09
CA LYS A 175 12.35 -12.55 10.34
C LYS A 175 13.40 -12.17 11.39
N PHE A 176 12.94 -11.85 12.60
CA PHE A 176 13.76 -11.95 13.80
C PHE A 176 13.75 -13.38 14.31
#